data_AF-A0A7X8JVC9-F1
#
_entry.id   AF-A0A7X8JVC9-F1
#
_cell.length_a   1.000
_cell.length_b   1.000
_cell.length_c   1.000
_cell.angle_alpha   90.00
_cell.angle_beta   90.00
_cell.angle_gamma   90.00
#
_symmetry.space_group_name_H-M   'P 1'
#
loop_
_entity.id
_entity.type
_entity.pdbx_description
1 polymer ?
#
loop_
_entity_poly.entity_id
_entity_poly.type
_entity_poly.pdbx_seq_one_letter_code
_entity_poly.pdbx_strand_id
1 'polypeptide(L)'
;MIMNSKKIKLVVICVITMYMAACSSSYKEEVSRNQKINKEIYLENKNLEGLSVDQIIEILKNYSKETDVEPKNARFDKEKWSIEPEKNGKKVNIDKTIDLIMHSSAGEKLTPIVEDVKPDITSDTLRKNMTEIGSFSTKVLDDQNSRVKNLKLAGDYIDDIQILPQEEFSFNGTLGKRTKEKGYKKAPIIINTKKGPKKSYGVGGGICQISSTLYNAALEAGLDITERHPHSKDVGYIKKGQDATVVYGGADLKFINNRDNPIIIKVTVTNEEVVVKLFEVKDRGLL
;
A
#
# COMPACT_ATOMS: atom_id res chain seq x y z
N MET A 1 5.88 13.77 61.20
CA MET A 1 5.57 14.78 60.17
C MET A 1 4.08 15.10 60.28
N ILE A 2 3.72 16.17 61.00
CA ILE A 2 2.33 16.52 61.31
C ILE A 2 1.74 17.17 60.05
N MET A 3 0.86 16.46 59.35
CA MET A 3 0.12 17.02 58.23
C MET A 3 -0.79 18.15 58.73
N ASN A 4 -0.56 19.34 58.20
CA ASN A 4 -1.22 20.60 58.55
C ASN A 4 -2.76 20.48 58.37
N SER A 5 -3.53 20.68 59.45
CA SER A 5 -4.99 20.44 59.52
C SER A 5 -5.81 21.24 58.49
N LYS A 6 -5.27 22.35 57.98
CA LYS A 6 -5.86 23.13 56.88
C LYS A 6 -5.83 22.40 55.52
N LYS A 7 -4.78 21.59 55.25
CA LYS A 7 -4.70 20.79 54.00
C LYS A 7 -5.67 19.61 54.02
N ILE A 8 -5.92 19.01 55.19
CA ILE A 8 -6.88 17.91 55.34
C ILE A 8 -8.32 18.42 55.12
N LYS A 9 -8.69 19.56 55.69
CA LYS A 9 -10.02 20.17 55.44
C LYS A 9 -10.24 20.53 53.97
N LEU A 10 -9.21 21.03 53.27
CA LEU A 10 -9.31 21.39 51.85
C LEU A 10 -9.47 20.16 50.94
N VAL A 11 -8.72 19.08 51.21
CA VAL A 11 -8.83 17.82 50.47
C VAL A 11 -10.18 17.14 50.67
N VAL A 12 -10.73 17.14 51.90
CA VAL A 12 -12.05 16.56 52.18
C VAL A 12 -13.17 17.35 51.49
N ILE A 13 -13.09 18.69 51.46
CA ILE A 13 -14.07 19.52 50.72
C ILE A 13 -13.99 19.25 49.21
N CYS A 14 -12.80 19.15 48.62
CA CYS A 14 -12.63 18.84 47.20
C CYS A 14 -13.20 17.47 46.81
N VAL A 15 -12.96 16.43 47.63
CA VAL A 15 -13.48 15.07 47.39
C VAL A 15 -15.01 15.03 47.47
N ILE A 16 -15.62 15.72 48.44
CA ILE A 16 -17.08 15.81 48.56
C ILE A 16 -17.69 16.58 47.38
N THR A 17 -17.07 17.67 46.93
CA THR A 17 -17.57 18.44 45.77
C THR A 17 -17.45 17.66 44.46
N MET A 18 -16.38 16.87 44.26
CA MET A 18 -16.24 15.99 43.10
C MET A 18 -17.28 14.86 43.10
N TYR A 19 -17.56 14.27 44.27
CA TYR A 19 -18.56 13.21 44.40
C TYR A 19 -19.99 13.72 44.14
N MET A 20 -20.35 14.91 44.65
CA MET A 20 -21.63 15.55 44.38
C MET A 20 -21.80 15.95 42.91
N ALA A 21 -20.72 16.42 42.26
CA ALA A 21 -20.74 16.73 40.83
C ALA A 21 -20.96 15.48 39.97
N ALA A 22 -20.24 14.38 40.24
CA ALA A 22 -20.41 13.10 39.55
C ALA A 22 -21.80 12.47 39.78
N CYS A 23 -22.35 12.59 41.00
CA CYS A 23 -23.69 12.12 41.30
C CYS A 23 -24.77 12.97 40.58
N SER A 24 -24.56 14.28 40.49
CA SER A 24 -25.46 15.17 39.74
C SER A 24 -25.38 15.00 38.22
N SER A 25 -24.21 14.65 37.66
CA SER A 25 -24.07 14.35 36.23
C SER A 25 -24.71 13.02 35.87
N SER A 26 -24.47 11.99 36.69
CA SER A 26 -25.13 10.68 36.57
C SER A 26 -26.65 10.81 36.64
N TYR A 27 -27.17 11.60 37.60
CA TYR A 27 -28.61 11.82 37.75
C TYR A 27 -29.20 12.60 36.55
N LYS A 28 -28.50 13.60 36.01
CA LYS A 28 -28.95 14.32 34.81
C LYS A 28 -28.94 13.45 33.55
N GLU A 29 -27.93 12.60 33.37
CA GLU A 29 -27.88 11.61 32.29
C GLU A 29 -29.00 10.56 32.41
N GLU A 30 -29.35 10.16 33.62
CA GLU A 30 -30.41 9.18 33.89
C GLU A 30 -31.81 9.78 33.70
N VAL A 31 -32.03 11.05 34.06
CA VAL A 31 -33.27 11.79 33.78
C VAL A 31 -33.44 12.06 32.28
N SER A 32 -32.35 12.39 31.58
CA SER A 32 -32.34 12.57 30.11
C SER A 32 -32.67 11.26 29.38
N ARG A 33 -32.16 10.12 29.87
CA ARG A 33 -32.39 8.80 29.27
C ARG A 33 -33.81 8.25 29.45
N ASN A 34 -34.49 8.66 30.52
CA ASN A 34 -35.89 8.32 30.78
C ASN A 34 -36.90 9.29 30.12
N GLN A 35 -36.43 10.36 29.49
CA GLN A 35 -37.29 11.28 28.76
C GLN A 35 -38.00 10.55 27.61
N LYS A 36 -39.32 10.72 27.53
CA LYS A 36 -40.15 10.14 26.47
C LYS A 36 -40.31 11.10 25.30
N ILE A 37 -40.37 10.56 24.10
CA ILE A 37 -40.73 11.33 22.90
C ILE A 37 -42.24 11.64 22.96
N ASN A 38 -42.60 12.91 22.85
CA ASN A 38 -43.98 13.41 22.93
C ASN A 38 -44.52 13.90 21.57
N LYS A 39 -43.87 13.48 20.48
CA LYS A 39 -44.22 13.83 19.11
C LYS A 39 -44.26 12.55 18.29
N GLU A 40 -45.13 12.54 17.29
CA GLU A 40 -45.14 11.48 16.29
C GLU A 40 -43.90 11.61 15.40
N ILE A 41 -42.87 10.80 15.65
CA ILE A 41 -41.63 10.76 14.85
C ILE A 41 -41.40 9.32 14.44
N TYR A 42 -41.01 9.13 13.19
CA TYR A 42 -40.71 7.81 12.65
C TYR A 42 -39.20 7.65 12.46
N LEU A 43 -38.65 6.55 12.97
CA LEU A 43 -37.32 6.08 12.58
C LEU A 43 -37.51 4.88 11.66
N GLU A 44 -37.14 5.04 10.39
CA GLU A 44 -37.53 4.15 9.30
C GLU A 44 -39.06 3.99 9.27
N ASN A 45 -39.56 2.80 9.64
CA ASN A 45 -40.98 2.48 9.67
C ASN A 45 -41.55 2.41 11.10
N LYS A 46 -40.77 2.77 12.13
CA LYS A 46 -41.15 2.62 13.54
C LYS A 46 -41.52 3.96 14.14
N ASN A 47 -42.76 4.08 14.63
CA ASN A 47 -43.19 5.23 15.41
C ASN A 47 -42.48 5.23 16.78
N LEU A 48 -41.87 6.36 17.15
CA LEU A 48 -41.13 6.57 18.38
C LEU A 48 -41.93 7.24 19.49
N GLU A 49 -43.16 7.70 19.23
CA GLU A 49 -43.99 8.37 20.21
C GLU A 49 -44.20 7.51 21.47
N GLY A 50 -44.01 8.13 22.64
CA GLY A 50 -44.15 7.48 23.94
C GLY A 50 -42.95 6.61 24.37
N LEU A 51 -41.97 6.38 23.50
CA LEU A 51 -40.74 5.65 23.84
C LEU A 51 -39.77 6.55 24.61
N SER A 52 -39.05 5.97 25.58
CA SER A 52 -37.92 6.64 26.23
C SER A 52 -36.67 6.63 25.34
N VAL A 53 -35.72 7.53 25.63
CA VAL A 53 -34.41 7.54 24.97
C VAL A 53 -33.70 6.18 25.15
N ASP A 54 -33.79 5.53 26.30
CA ASP A 54 -33.23 4.17 26.50
C ASP A 54 -33.86 3.12 25.56
N GLN A 55 -35.17 3.18 25.36
CA GLN A 55 -35.84 2.28 24.42
C GLN A 55 -35.40 2.55 22.97
N ILE A 56 -35.16 3.83 22.62
CA ILE A 56 -34.63 4.23 21.32
C ILE A 56 -33.18 3.77 21.14
N ILE A 57 -32.35 3.86 22.19
CA ILE A 57 -30.98 3.32 22.20
C ILE A 57 -31.01 1.82 21.93
N GLU A 58 -31.91 1.05 22.56
CA GLU A 58 -32.03 -0.39 22.30
C GLU A 58 -32.49 -0.69 20.86
N ILE A 59 -33.35 0.15 20.28
CA ILE A 59 -33.72 0.05 18.85
C ILE A 59 -32.50 0.28 17.98
N LEU A 60 -31.73 1.35 18.24
CA LEU A 60 -30.54 1.70 17.46
C LEU A 60 -29.42 0.67 17.62
N LYS A 61 -29.24 0.08 18.81
CA LYS A 61 -28.30 -1.04 19.02
C LYS A 61 -28.70 -2.30 18.25
N ASN A 62 -29.99 -2.57 18.09
CA ASN A 62 -30.42 -3.70 17.27
C ASN A 62 -30.22 -3.40 15.78
N TYR A 63 -30.51 -2.17 15.35
CA TYR A 63 -30.20 -1.74 13.99
C TYR A 63 -28.69 -1.77 13.68
N SER A 64 -27.85 -1.41 14.66
CA SER A 64 -26.40 -1.43 14.53
C SER A 64 -25.84 -2.84 14.37
N LYS A 65 -26.46 -3.87 14.95
CA LYS A 65 -26.05 -5.27 14.71
C LYS A 65 -26.17 -5.70 13.25
N GLU A 66 -27.10 -5.11 12.50
CA GLU A 66 -27.32 -5.42 11.09
C GLU A 66 -26.56 -4.48 10.14
N THR A 67 -26.22 -3.29 10.63
CA THR A 67 -25.66 -2.20 9.81
C THR A 67 -24.17 -1.96 10.03
N ASP A 68 -23.68 -2.18 11.25
CA ASP A 68 -22.28 -1.94 11.59
C ASP A 68 -21.40 -2.95 10.85
N VAL A 69 -20.41 -2.41 10.15
CA VAL A 69 -19.42 -3.19 9.42
C VAL A 69 -18.06 -2.69 9.88
N GLU A 70 -17.25 -3.58 10.43
CA GLU A 70 -15.87 -3.22 10.79
C GLU A 70 -15.06 -2.86 9.54
N PRO A 71 -14.22 -1.81 9.60
CA PRO A 71 -13.33 -1.50 8.49
C PRO A 71 -12.34 -2.65 8.26
N LYS A 72 -11.89 -2.78 7.01
CA LYS A 72 -10.84 -3.73 6.64
C LYS A 72 -9.60 -2.98 6.22
N ASN A 73 -8.52 -3.22 6.93
CA ASN A 73 -7.21 -2.67 6.60
C ASN A 73 -6.75 -3.13 5.21
N ALA A 74 -6.01 -2.25 4.53
CA ALA A 74 -5.21 -2.63 3.39
C ALA A 74 -4.18 -3.65 3.87
N ARG A 75 -3.94 -4.66 3.04
CA ARG A 75 -2.91 -5.66 3.32
C ARG A 75 -2.15 -5.96 2.05
N PHE A 76 -0.95 -6.48 2.25
CA PHE A 76 -0.20 -7.04 1.15
C PHE A 76 -0.62 -8.50 0.97
N ASP A 77 -1.20 -8.85 -0.18
CA ASP A 77 -1.52 -10.23 -0.54
C ASP A 77 -0.24 -10.94 -0.98
N LYS A 78 0.18 -11.94 -0.18
CA LYS A 78 1.42 -12.70 -0.40
C LYS A 78 1.30 -13.76 -1.51
N GLU A 79 0.10 -14.07 -1.99
CA GLU A 79 -0.11 -14.99 -3.11
C GLU A 79 -0.19 -14.25 -4.44
N LYS A 80 -0.91 -13.12 -4.46
CA LYS A 80 -1.05 -12.27 -5.65
C LYS A 80 0.03 -11.18 -5.76
N TRP A 81 0.86 -11.04 -4.73
CA TRP A 81 1.93 -10.03 -4.61
C TRP A 81 1.48 -8.61 -4.96
N SER A 82 0.28 -8.23 -4.51
CA SER A 82 -0.30 -6.90 -4.72
C SER A 82 -0.91 -6.38 -3.44
N ILE A 83 -1.04 -5.06 -3.33
CA ILE A 83 -1.77 -4.45 -2.23
C ILE A 83 -3.25 -4.69 -2.47
N GLU A 84 -3.88 -5.46 -1.58
CA GLU A 84 -5.32 -5.52 -1.47
C GLU A 84 -5.79 -4.25 -0.74
N PRO A 85 -6.56 -3.40 -1.40
CA PRO A 85 -6.92 -2.11 -0.84
C PRO A 85 -7.85 -2.26 0.35
N GLU A 86 -7.77 -1.27 1.22
CA GLU A 86 -8.61 -1.13 2.39
C GLU A 86 -10.09 -0.97 2.01
N LYS A 87 -10.99 -1.31 2.94
CA LYS A 87 -12.42 -1.03 2.83
C LYS A 87 -12.89 -0.29 4.07
N ASN A 88 -13.59 0.83 3.85
CA ASN A 88 -14.23 1.54 4.95
C ASN A 88 -15.30 0.66 5.61
N GLY A 89 -15.35 0.76 6.93
CA GLY A 89 -16.42 0.25 7.75
C GLY A 89 -17.59 1.23 7.81
N LYS A 90 -18.65 0.83 8.50
CA LYS A 90 -19.82 1.64 8.79
C LYS A 90 -20.19 1.48 10.24
N LYS A 91 -20.60 2.57 10.88
CA LYS A 91 -21.07 2.53 12.26
C LYS A 91 -22.25 3.45 12.46
N VAL A 92 -23.27 2.95 13.13
CA VAL A 92 -24.42 3.76 13.53
C VAL A 92 -23.99 4.71 14.65
N ASN A 93 -24.15 6.00 14.39
CA ASN A 93 -23.91 7.03 15.38
C ASN A 93 -25.19 7.23 16.21
N ILE A 94 -25.28 6.48 17.30
CA ILE A 94 -26.44 6.47 18.21
C ILE A 94 -26.71 7.87 18.75
N ASP A 95 -25.67 8.55 19.25
CA ASP A 95 -25.81 9.87 19.89
C ASP A 95 -26.32 10.91 18.90
N LYS A 96 -25.70 11.02 17.71
CA LYS A 96 -26.17 11.95 16.67
C LYS A 96 -27.58 11.61 16.19
N THR A 97 -27.94 10.33 16.13
CA THR A 97 -29.29 9.92 15.74
C THR A 97 -30.31 10.33 16.79
N ILE A 98 -29.99 10.19 18.07
CA ILE A 98 -30.83 10.68 19.18
C ILE A 98 -30.95 12.19 19.11
N ASP A 99 -29.84 12.91 18.94
CA ASP A 99 -29.85 14.36 18.80
C ASP A 99 -30.74 14.80 17.63
N LEU A 100 -30.67 14.12 16.49
CA LEU A 100 -31.56 14.37 15.35
C LEU A 100 -33.03 14.18 15.74
N ILE A 101 -33.37 13.03 16.35
CA ILE A 101 -34.74 12.73 16.80
C ILE A 101 -35.26 13.80 17.76
N MET A 102 -34.44 14.26 18.71
CA MET A 102 -34.86 15.24 19.71
C MET A 102 -35.16 16.62 19.12
N HIS A 103 -34.49 16.99 18.02
CA HIS A 103 -34.65 18.28 17.36
C HIS A 103 -35.61 18.25 16.16
N SER A 104 -36.10 17.08 15.77
CA SER A 104 -37.06 16.92 14.67
C SER A 104 -38.47 17.39 15.00
N SER A 105 -39.22 17.70 13.95
CA SER A 105 -40.63 18.09 13.98
C SER A 105 -41.55 16.87 13.96
N ALA A 106 -42.79 17.04 14.42
CA ALA A 106 -43.80 15.98 14.34
C ALA A 106 -44.10 15.63 12.87
N GLY A 107 -44.30 14.34 12.59
CA GLY A 107 -44.54 13.77 11.27
C GLY A 107 -43.28 13.44 10.47
N GLU A 108 -42.08 13.78 10.97
CA GLU A 108 -40.83 13.49 10.26
C GLU A 108 -40.51 11.99 10.23
N LYS A 109 -39.92 11.57 9.10
CA LYS A 109 -39.37 10.24 8.89
C LYS A 109 -37.86 10.34 8.81
N LEU A 110 -37.17 9.73 9.76
CA LEU A 110 -35.73 9.77 9.93
C LEU A 110 -35.13 8.41 9.63
N THR A 111 -33.87 8.40 9.25
CA THR A 111 -33.05 7.19 9.17
C THR A 111 -31.91 7.29 10.19
N PRO A 112 -31.42 6.17 10.75
CA PRO A 112 -30.26 6.21 11.62
C PRO A 112 -29.06 6.85 10.91
N ILE A 113 -28.34 7.72 11.62
CA ILE A 113 -27.12 8.32 11.08
C ILE A 113 -26.03 7.25 11.09
N VAL A 114 -25.55 6.89 9.90
CA VAL A 114 -24.46 5.94 9.70
C VAL A 114 -23.24 6.70 9.21
N GLU A 115 -22.12 6.53 9.90
CA GLU A 115 -20.84 7.16 9.55
C GLU A 115 -19.87 6.12 9.00
N ASP A 116 -19.02 6.54 8.07
CA ASP A 116 -17.93 5.70 7.58
C ASP A 116 -16.81 5.65 8.63
N VAL A 117 -16.40 4.44 8.99
CA VAL A 117 -15.23 4.20 9.83
C VAL A 117 -14.06 3.91 8.92
N LYS A 118 -13.01 4.74 9.00
CA LYS A 118 -11.82 4.55 8.18
C LYS A 118 -10.96 3.41 8.77
N PRO A 119 -10.31 2.62 7.90
CA PRO A 119 -9.32 1.63 8.33
C PRO A 119 -8.05 2.31 8.84
N ASP A 120 -7.36 1.65 9.76
CA ASP A 120 -6.10 2.15 10.34
C ASP A 120 -4.94 2.09 9.34
N ILE A 121 -4.98 1.11 8.43
CA ILE A 121 -3.94 0.88 7.43
C ILE A 121 -4.54 1.05 6.04
N THR A 122 -3.97 1.98 5.28
CA THR A 122 -4.35 2.26 3.90
C THR A 122 -3.28 1.80 2.92
N SER A 123 -3.67 1.61 1.67
CA SER A 123 -2.76 1.29 0.57
C SER A 123 -1.64 2.32 0.46
N ASP A 124 -1.96 3.60 0.66
CA ASP A 124 -1.00 4.69 0.66
C ASP A 124 0.00 4.58 1.82
N THR A 125 -0.46 4.15 2.99
CA THR A 125 0.41 3.93 4.16
C THR A 125 1.38 2.79 3.90
N LEU A 126 0.92 1.69 3.30
CA LEU A 126 1.78 0.59 2.90
C LEU A 126 2.83 1.03 1.86
N ARG A 127 2.42 1.79 0.84
CA ARG A 127 3.35 2.33 -0.18
C ARG A 127 4.39 3.26 0.41
N LYS A 128 4.01 4.11 1.37
CA LYS A 128 4.93 5.04 2.06
C LYS A 128 5.94 4.33 2.97
N ASN A 129 5.67 3.08 3.35
CA ASN A 129 6.61 2.29 4.15
C ASN A 129 7.64 1.51 3.32
N MET A 130 7.56 1.58 1.98
CA MET A 130 8.59 1.05 1.09
C MET A 130 9.81 1.96 1.13
N THR A 131 11.00 1.41 1.38
CA THR A 131 12.26 2.17 1.42
C THR A 131 13.02 1.95 0.12
N GLU A 132 13.34 3.01 -0.64
CA GLU A 132 14.24 2.90 -1.79
C GLU A 132 15.64 2.50 -1.29
N ILE A 133 16.16 1.38 -1.79
CA ILE A 133 17.47 0.85 -1.41
C ILE A 133 18.50 0.92 -2.54
N GLY A 134 18.09 1.17 -3.79
CA GLY A 134 19.01 1.41 -4.90
C GLY A 134 18.28 1.91 -6.15
N SER A 135 18.95 2.71 -6.98
CA SER A 135 18.40 3.24 -8.22
C SER A 135 19.47 3.52 -9.28
N PHE A 136 19.22 3.08 -10.49
CA PHE A 136 20.10 3.41 -11.61
C PHE A 136 19.33 3.78 -12.86
N SER A 137 19.93 4.63 -13.68
CA SER A 137 19.38 5.00 -14.99
C SER A 137 20.41 4.88 -16.11
N THR A 138 19.92 4.54 -17.30
CA THR A 138 20.71 4.53 -18.53
C THR A 138 19.97 5.28 -19.63
N LYS A 139 20.72 6.04 -20.45
CA LYS A 139 20.14 6.75 -21.59
C LYS A 139 19.83 5.80 -22.74
N VAL A 140 18.69 6.01 -23.39
CA VAL A 140 18.35 5.36 -24.65
C VAL A 140 19.11 6.10 -25.76
N LEU A 141 20.15 5.46 -26.31
CA LEU A 141 21.04 6.10 -27.29
C LEU A 141 20.48 6.20 -28.70
N ASP A 142 19.50 5.38 -29.04
CA ASP A 142 18.89 5.31 -30.35
C ASP A 142 17.36 5.28 -30.22
N ASP A 143 16.73 6.33 -30.74
CA ASP A 143 15.27 6.45 -30.86
C ASP A 143 14.73 5.61 -32.02
N GLN A 144 15.08 4.33 -32.04
CA GLN A 144 14.40 3.38 -32.91
C GLN A 144 13.12 2.96 -32.18
N ASN A 145 11.97 3.34 -32.73
CA ASN A 145 10.64 2.92 -32.26
C ASN A 145 10.57 1.42 -31.87
N SER A 146 11.32 0.55 -32.56
CA SER A 146 11.40 -0.88 -32.23
C SER A 146 12.18 -1.20 -30.94
N ARG A 147 13.28 -0.49 -30.65
CA ARG A 147 14.06 -0.68 -29.42
C ARG A 147 13.25 -0.24 -28.21
N VAL A 148 12.67 0.96 -28.25
CA VAL A 148 11.85 1.47 -27.13
C VAL A 148 10.66 0.54 -26.88
N LYS A 149 10.01 0.01 -27.92
CA LYS A 149 8.95 -1.00 -27.77
C LYS A 149 9.44 -2.27 -27.08
N ASN A 150 10.62 -2.78 -27.44
CA ASN A 150 11.20 -3.94 -26.77
C ASN A 150 11.55 -3.66 -25.31
N LEU A 151 12.09 -2.47 -25.03
CA LEU A 151 12.43 -2.03 -23.68
C LEU A 151 11.17 -1.91 -22.82
N LYS A 152 10.12 -1.25 -23.31
CA LYS A 152 8.83 -1.13 -22.60
C LYS A 152 8.26 -2.50 -22.30
N LEU A 153 8.12 -3.36 -23.32
CA LEU A 153 7.60 -4.71 -23.15
C LEU A 153 8.40 -5.51 -22.11
N ALA A 154 9.73 -5.46 -22.15
CA ALA A 154 10.55 -6.18 -21.19
C ALA A 154 10.56 -5.54 -19.80
N GLY A 155 10.46 -4.23 -19.73
CA GLY A 155 10.27 -3.49 -18.49
C GLY A 155 8.98 -3.92 -17.80
N ASP A 156 7.88 -4.02 -18.54
CA ASP A 156 6.57 -4.44 -17.99
C ASP A 156 6.59 -5.87 -17.40
N TYR A 157 7.46 -6.77 -17.90
CA TYR A 157 7.63 -8.12 -17.35
C TYR A 157 8.46 -8.16 -16.06
N ILE A 158 9.27 -7.11 -15.81
CA ILE A 158 10.21 -7.05 -14.68
C ILE A 158 9.72 -6.05 -13.63
N ASP A 159 8.92 -5.07 -14.02
CA ASP A 159 8.25 -4.14 -13.12
C ASP A 159 7.35 -4.91 -12.14
N ASP A 160 7.36 -4.46 -10.90
CA ASP A 160 6.66 -5.08 -9.78
C ASP A 160 7.09 -6.52 -9.44
N ILE A 161 8.21 -7.01 -9.98
CA ILE A 161 8.76 -8.29 -9.53
C ILE A 161 9.26 -8.16 -8.10
N GLN A 162 8.77 -9.07 -7.27
CA GLN A 162 9.19 -9.23 -5.89
C GLN A 162 10.23 -10.35 -5.76
N ILE A 163 11.17 -10.15 -4.85
CA ILE A 163 12.22 -11.10 -4.51
C ILE A 163 12.22 -11.24 -2.99
N LEU A 164 11.91 -12.44 -2.50
CA LEU A 164 11.84 -12.75 -1.07
C LEU A 164 13.23 -12.87 -0.44
N PRO A 165 13.35 -12.75 0.88
CA PRO A 165 14.60 -13.04 1.59
C PRO A 165 15.17 -14.39 1.15
N GLN A 166 16.45 -14.40 0.80
CA GLN A 166 17.22 -15.54 0.30
C GLN A 166 16.77 -16.11 -1.07
N GLU A 167 15.78 -15.50 -1.72
CA GLU A 167 15.40 -15.86 -3.09
C GLU A 167 16.42 -15.32 -4.10
N GLU A 168 16.75 -16.14 -5.09
CA GLU A 168 17.58 -15.74 -6.23
C GLU A 168 16.70 -15.27 -7.37
N PHE A 169 16.89 -14.03 -7.80
CA PHE A 169 16.30 -13.51 -9.02
C PHE A 169 17.11 -13.96 -10.24
N SER A 170 16.43 -14.34 -11.32
CA SER A 170 17.01 -14.64 -12.62
C SER A 170 16.35 -13.81 -13.70
N PHE A 171 17.11 -12.93 -14.35
CA PHE A 171 16.57 -12.05 -15.39
C PHE A 171 15.97 -12.84 -16.56
N ASN A 172 16.64 -13.89 -17.02
CA ASN A 172 16.12 -14.76 -18.07
C ASN A 172 14.98 -15.66 -17.60
N GLY A 173 14.99 -16.09 -16.33
CA GLY A 173 13.90 -16.86 -15.72
C GLY A 173 12.61 -16.06 -15.69
N THR A 174 12.68 -14.79 -15.28
CA THR A 174 11.55 -13.87 -15.24
C THR A 174 11.07 -13.48 -16.64
N LEU A 175 11.97 -13.02 -17.51
CA LEU A 175 11.58 -12.46 -18.81
C LEU A 175 11.25 -13.54 -19.86
N GLY A 176 11.88 -14.71 -19.75
CA GLY A 176 11.73 -15.80 -20.70
C GLY A 176 12.28 -15.50 -22.11
N LYS A 177 11.92 -16.33 -23.10
CA LYS A 177 12.38 -16.17 -24.48
C LYS A 177 11.79 -14.92 -25.13
N ARG A 178 12.61 -14.13 -25.84
CA ARG A 178 12.18 -12.93 -26.58
C ARG A 178 11.84 -13.31 -28.02
N THR A 179 10.55 -13.35 -28.35
CA THR A 179 10.05 -13.81 -29.66
C THR A 179 9.10 -12.81 -30.31
N LYS A 180 8.87 -12.92 -31.63
CA LYS A 180 7.98 -12.00 -32.35
C LYS A 180 6.52 -12.13 -31.88
N GLU A 181 6.12 -13.34 -31.52
CA GLU A 181 4.76 -13.68 -31.07
C GLU A 181 4.44 -13.00 -29.73
N LYS A 182 5.46 -12.85 -28.87
CA LYS A 182 5.37 -12.04 -27.64
C LYS A 182 5.41 -10.53 -27.89
N GLY A 183 5.49 -10.09 -29.15
CA GLY A 183 5.49 -8.67 -29.53
C GLY A 183 6.88 -8.06 -29.78
N TYR A 184 7.97 -8.78 -29.51
CA TYR A 184 9.33 -8.25 -29.70
C TYR A 184 9.62 -7.95 -31.18
N LYS A 185 10.23 -6.79 -31.42
CA LYS A 185 10.63 -6.30 -32.73
C LYS A 185 12.12 -6.51 -32.97
N LYS A 186 12.51 -6.50 -34.25
CA LYS A 186 13.94 -6.47 -34.61
C LYS A 186 14.50 -5.09 -34.27
N ALA A 187 15.61 -5.08 -33.54
CA ALA A 187 16.35 -3.88 -33.17
C ALA A 187 17.86 -4.21 -33.15
N PRO A 188 18.74 -3.19 -33.07
CA PRO A 188 20.18 -3.43 -32.99
C PRO A 188 20.56 -4.37 -31.84
N ILE A 189 21.45 -5.31 -32.12
CA ILE A 189 22.08 -6.21 -31.16
C ILE A 189 23.58 -6.27 -31.43
N ILE A 190 24.34 -6.80 -30.47
CA ILE A 190 25.75 -7.14 -30.65
C ILE A 190 25.86 -8.66 -30.74
N ILE A 191 26.46 -9.16 -31.81
CA ILE A 191 26.75 -10.59 -32.01
C ILE A 191 28.25 -10.83 -31.96
N ASN A 192 28.67 -11.97 -31.41
CA ASN A 192 30.06 -12.42 -31.51
C ASN A 192 30.28 -13.12 -32.86
N THR A 193 31.36 -12.76 -33.55
CA THR A 193 31.79 -13.41 -34.81
C THR A 193 33.25 -13.86 -34.70
N LYS A 194 33.74 -14.68 -35.64
CA LYS A 194 35.16 -15.06 -35.72
C LYS A 194 36.10 -13.85 -35.85
N LYS A 195 35.61 -12.69 -36.32
CA LYS A 195 36.35 -11.42 -36.44
C LYS A 195 36.08 -10.48 -35.25
N GLY A 196 35.54 -11.02 -34.15
CA GLY A 196 35.13 -10.29 -32.97
C GLY A 196 33.68 -9.80 -33.01
N PRO A 197 33.25 -9.05 -31.98
CA PRO A 197 31.86 -8.62 -31.83
C PRO A 197 31.44 -7.59 -32.90
N LYS A 198 30.22 -7.68 -33.42
CA LYS A 198 29.71 -6.81 -34.50
C LYS A 198 28.27 -6.40 -34.22
N LYS A 199 27.88 -5.17 -34.59
CA LYS A 199 26.48 -4.73 -34.63
C LYS A 199 25.70 -5.55 -35.67
N SER A 200 24.55 -6.07 -35.29
CA SER A 200 23.60 -6.80 -36.13
C SER A 200 22.17 -6.39 -35.75
N TYR A 201 21.16 -7.02 -36.37
CA TYR A 201 19.75 -6.84 -36.02
C TYR A 201 19.14 -8.17 -35.59
N GLY A 202 18.48 -8.17 -34.45
CA GLY A 202 17.84 -9.36 -33.87
C GLY A 202 16.54 -9.03 -33.15
N VAL A 203 15.69 -10.04 -32.99
CA VAL A 203 14.44 -9.91 -32.23
C VAL A 203 14.78 -9.69 -30.76
N GLY A 204 14.19 -8.68 -30.13
CA GLY A 204 14.51 -8.33 -28.74
C GLY A 204 15.83 -7.57 -28.59
N GLY A 205 16.24 -6.79 -29.59
CA GLY A 205 17.35 -5.85 -29.40
C GLY A 205 17.02 -4.77 -28.37
N GLY A 206 18.00 -4.40 -27.55
CA GLY A 206 17.88 -3.44 -26.45
C GLY A 206 17.82 -4.06 -25.05
N ILE A 207 17.54 -5.36 -24.91
CA ILE A 207 17.21 -5.99 -23.62
C ILE A 207 18.36 -5.96 -22.60
N CYS A 208 19.61 -6.07 -23.06
CA CYS A 208 20.78 -5.97 -22.19
C CYS A 208 20.90 -4.60 -21.48
N GLN A 209 20.21 -3.56 -21.98
CA GLN A 209 20.17 -2.26 -21.31
C GLN A 209 19.40 -2.35 -19.99
N ILE A 210 18.27 -3.07 -19.95
CA ILE A 210 17.50 -3.23 -18.71
C ILE A 210 18.31 -4.07 -17.73
N SER A 211 18.91 -5.19 -18.17
CA SER A 211 19.76 -5.99 -17.27
C SER A 211 20.95 -5.19 -16.74
N SER A 212 21.61 -4.38 -17.56
CA SER A 212 22.69 -3.50 -17.09
C SER A 212 22.18 -2.45 -16.09
N THR A 213 21.00 -1.86 -16.34
CA THR A 213 20.41 -0.88 -15.42
C THR A 213 20.04 -1.53 -14.08
N LEU A 214 19.38 -2.69 -14.11
CA LEU A 214 19.03 -3.47 -12.93
C LEU A 214 20.26 -3.93 -12.15
N TYR A 215 21.31 -4.39 -12.83
CA TYR A 215 22.57 -4.79 -12.20
C TYR A 215 23.16 -3.68 -11.33
N ASN A 216 23.19 -2.43 -11.82
CA ASN A 216 23.75 -1.32 -11.04
C ASN A 216 22.83 -0.91 -9.89
N ALA A 217 21.51 -0.94 -10.09
CA ALA A 217 20.56 -0.71 -9.00
C ALA A 217 20.72 -1.78 -7.90
N ALA A 218 20.95 -3.04 -8.27
CA ALA A 218 21.20 -4.15 -7.35
C ALA A 218 22.54 -3.99 -6.61
N LEU A 219 23.59 -3.52 -7.29
CA LEU A 219 24.86 -3.19 -6.65
C LEU A 219 24.72 -2.05 -5.63
N GLU A 220 24.01 -0.98 -5.98
CA GLU A 220 23.74 0.13 -5.05
C GLU A 220 22.91 -0.33 -3.85
N ALA A 221 21.95 -1.23 -4.09
CA ALA A 221 21.18 -1.90 -3.05
C ALA A 221 21.96 -2.94 -2.25
N GLY A 222 23.24 -3.17 -2.53
CA GLY A 222 24.09 -4.11 -1.79
C GLY A 222 23.64 -5.56 -1.89
N LEU A 223 22.98 -5.94 -2.98
CA LEU A 223 22.53 -7.32 -3.22
C LEU A 223 23.67 -8.20 -3.71
N ASP A 224 23.59 -9.48 -3.38
CA ASP A 224 24.64 -10.45 -3.73
C ASP A 224 24.46 -10.92 -5.17
N ILE A 225 25.30 -10.42 -6.08
CA ILE A 225 25.30 -10.79 -7.49
C ILE A 225 25.92 -12.18 -7.66
N THR A 226 25.11 -13.15 -8.07
CA THR A 226 25.52 -14.56 -8.24
C THR A 226 25.89 -14.91 -9.69
N GLU A 227 25.35 -14.19 -10.66
CA GLU A 227 25.73 -14.33 -12.07
C GLU A 227 25.74 -12.98 -12.78
N ARG A 228 26.86 -12.64 -13.41
CA ARG A 228 26.97 -11.46 -14.28
C ARG A 228 28.00 -11.71 -15.37
N HIS A 229 27.66 -11.34 -16.60
CA HIS A 229 28.56 -11.42 -17.75
C HIS A 229 28.79 -10.03 -18.37
N PRO A 230 30.02 -9.56 -18.55
CA PRO A 230 30.30 -8.34 -19.32
C PRO A 230 30.00 -8.54 -20.81
N HIS A 231 29.65 -7.46 -21.49
CA HIS A 231 29.70 -7.36 -22.94
C HIS A 231 31.16 -7.46 -23.41
N SER A 232 31.35 -8.09 -24.56
CA SER A 232 32.64 -8.20 -25.22
C SER A 232 33.10 -6.89 -25.90
N LYS A 233 32.23 -5.88 -25.97
CA LYS A 233 32.51 -4.53 -26.50
C LYS A 233 31.78 -3.47 -25.70
N ASP A 234 32.29 -2.24 -25.80
CA ASP A 234 31.58 -1.07 -25.32
C ASP A 234 30.21 -0.92 -26.03
N VAL A 235 29.19 -0.67 -25.22
CA VAL A 235 27.79 -0.54 -25.63
C VAL A 235 27.29 0.90 -25.61
N GLY A 236 28.11 1.83 -25.11
CA GLY A 236 27.92 3.28 -25.17
C GLY A 236 26.88 3.87 -24.21
N TYR A 237 25.90 3.08 -23.74
CA TYR A 237 24.83 3.58 -22.85
C TYR A 237 25.19 3.49 -21.36
N ILE A 238 26.32 2.85 -21.04
CA ILE A 238 26.81 2.65 -19.67
C ILE A 238 28.34 2.52 -19.67
N LYS A 239 28.99 2.84 -18.55
CA LYS A 239 30.46 2.75 -18.43
C LYS A 239 30.91 1.29 -18.47
N LYS A 240 32.12 1.06 -18.97
CA LYS A 240 32.75 -0.26 -18.99
C LYS A 240 32.79 -0.86 -17.57
N GLY A 241 32.36 -2.11 -17.43
CA GLY A 241 32.35 -2.82 -16.14
C GLY A 241 31.04 -2.70 -15.37
N GLN A 242 30.19 -1.74 -15.72
CA GLN A 242 28.84 -1.59 -15.17
C GLN A 242 27.79 -2.35 -15.99
N ASP A 243 28.18 -3.02 -17.06
CA ASP A 243 27.26 -3.64 -17.99
C ASP A 243 26.96 -5.10 -17.62
N ALA A 244 25.77 -5.60 -17.94
CA ALA A 244 25.37 -6.99 -17.71
C ALA A 244 24.69 -7.55 -18.97
N THR A 245 25.33 -8.51 -19.62
CA THR A 245 24.84 -9.17 -20.83
C THR A 245 23.90 -10.31 -20.47
N VAL A 246 22.78 -10.39 -21.20
CA VAL A 246 21.84 -11.50 -21.08
C VAL A 246 21.52 -12.10 -22.44
N VAL A 247 21.50 -13.43 -22.51
CA VAL A 247 21.10 -14.23 -23.67
C VAL A 247 20.24 -15.38 -23.17
N TYR A 248 18.98 -15.46 -23.64
CA TYR A 248 18.09 -16.54 -23.23
C TYR A 248 18.68 -17.92 -23.56
N GLY A 249 18.74 -18.80 -22.56
CA GLY A 249 19.38 -20.13 -22.68
C GLY A 249 20.91 -20.10 -22.55
N GLY A 250 21.50 -18.97 -22.19
CA GLY A 250 22.94 -18.79 -21.95
C GLY A 250 23.18 -17.80 -20.82
N ALA A 251 23.93 -16.72 -21.10
CA ALA A 251 24.30 -15.70 -20.11
C ALA A 251 23.08 -15.08 -19.42
N ASP A 252 23.13 -14.99 -18.09
CA ASP A 252 22.07 -14.39 -17.28
C ASP A 252 22.60 -13.28 -16.36
N LEU A 253 21.67 -12.52 -15.79
CA LEU A 253 21.91 -11.69 -14.61
C LEU A 253 21.14 -12.34 -13.46
N LYS A 254 21.86 -12.72 -12.40
CA LYS A 254 21.28 -13.27 -11.18
C LYS A 254 21.83 -12.62 -9.94
N PHE A 255 20.97 -12.48 -8.95
CA PHE A 255 21.34 -11.99 -7.64
C PHE A 255 20.39 -12.51 -6.57
N ILE A 256 20.91 -12.65 -5.36
CA ILE A 256 20.15 -13.07 -4.18
C ILE A 256 19.71 -11.83 -3.42
N ASN A 257 18.45 -11.83 -2.99
CA ASN A 257 18.02 -10.92 -1.93
C ASN A 257 18.59 -11.42 -0.59
N ASN A 258 19.80 -10.96 -0.26
CA ASN A 258 20.50 -11.26 0.98
C ASN A 258 20.00 -10.42 2.19
N ARG A 259 18.86 -9.74 2.07
CA ARG A 259 18.23 -8.94 3.13
C ARG A 259 17.14 -9.74 3.83
N ASP A 260 16.73 -9.24 5.00
CA ASP A 260 15.69 -9.87 5.83
C ASP A 260 14.26 -9.60 5.34
N ASN A 261 14.09 -8.62 4.45
CA ASN A 261 12.79 -8.19 3.94
C ASN A 261 12.68 -8.40 2.42
N PRO A 262 11.46 -8.52 1.88
CA PRO A 262 11.28 -8.57 0.44
C PRO A 262 11.69 -7.30 -0.27
N ILE A 263 12.14 -7.45 -1.51
CA ILE A 263 12.50 -6.35 -2.42
C ILE A 263 11.55 -6.35 -3.60
N ILE A 264 11.13 -5.16 -4.04
CA ILE A 264 10.36 -4.98 -5.28
C ILE A 264 11.21 -4.21 -6.29
N ILE A 265 11.24 -4.71 -7.52
CA ILE A 265 11.84 -4.05 -8.67
C ILE A 265 10.80 -3.11 -9.30
N LYS A 266 11.17 -1.85 -9.50
CA LYS A 266 10.40 -0.88 -10.28
C LYS A 266 11.15 -0.49 -11.53
N VAL A 267 10.52 -0.61 -12.70
CA VAL A 267 11.13 -0.30 -13.99
C VAL A 267 10.30 0.77 -14.70
N THR A 268 10.96 1.86 -15.09
CA THR A 268 10.35 2.91 -15.92
C THR A 268 11.13 3.05 -17.22
N VAL A 269 10.42 3.02 -18.35
CA VAL A 269 11.00 3.16 -19.68
C VAL A 269 10.33 4.31 -20.42
N THR A 270 11.10 5.36 -20.68
CA THR A 270 10.70 6.48 -21.54
C THR A 270 11.39 6.35 -22.92
N ASN A 271 11.19 7.34 -23.78
CA ASN A 271 11.95 7.40 -25.04
C ASN A 271 13.41 7.84 -24.80
N GLU A 272 13.71 8.42 -23.64
CA GLU A 272 15.01 9.03 -23.33
C GLU A 272 15.85 8.18 -22.38
N GLU A 273 15.21 7.45 -21.46
CA GLU A 273 15.89 6.71 -20.41
C GLU A 273 15.17 5.43 -19.97
N VAL A 274 15.96 4.53 -19.41
CA VAL A 274 15.50 3.39 -18.62
C VAL A 274 15.94 3.64 -17.19
N VAL A 275 15.00 3.61 -16.25
CA VAL A 275 15.24 3.77 -14.82
C VAL A 275 14.81 2.50 -14.12
N VAL A 276 15.67 1.98 -13.24
CA VAL A 276 15.33 0.88 -12.33
C VAL A 276 15.50 1.36 -10.90
N LYS A 277 14.52 1.07 -10.05
CA LYS A 277 14.54 1.32 -8.61
C LYS A 277 14.25 0.03 -7.86
N LEU A 278 14.91 -0.16 -6.72
CA LEU A 278 14.68 -1.28 -5.82
C LEU A 278 14.13 -0.75 -4.50
N PHE A 279 13.04 -1.34 -4.04
CA PHE A 279 12.37 -0.95 -2.80
C PHE A 279 12.32 -2.12 -1.82
N GLU A 280 12.77 -1.90 -0.58
CA GLU A 280 12.60 -2.84 0.52
C GLU A 280 11.24 -2.63 1.20
N VAL A 281 10.47 -3.70 1.39
CA VAL A 281 9.18 -3.67 2.07
C VAL A 281 9.36 -4.08 3.54
N LYS A 282 9.44 -3.11 4.44
CA LYS A 282 9.56 -3.39 5.88
C LYS A 282 8.19 -3.58 6.50
N ASP A 283 7.95 -4.74 7.09
CA ASP A 283 6.85 -4.92 8.02
C ASP A 283 7.21 -4.21 9.34
N ARG A 284 6.64 -3.04 9.58
CA ARG A 284 6.80 -2.29 10.84
C ARG A 284 5.70 -2.63 11.86
N GLY A 285 5.20 -3.88 11.84
CA GLY A 285 4.11 -4.30 12.70
C GLY A 285 2.74 -3.83 12.18
N LEU A 286 2.57 -3.85 10.86
CA LEU A 286 1.31 -3.50 10.19
C LEU A 286 0.51 -4.75 9.79
N LEU A 287 0.97 -5.94 10.19
CA LEU A 287 0.29 -7.22 10.05
C LEU A 287 0.01 -7.83 11.43
#